data_AF-A0A4Z0IXA4-F1
#
_entry.id   AF-A0A4Z0IXA4-F1
#
_cell.length_a   1.000
_cell.length_b   1.000
_cell.length_c   1.000
_cell.angle_alpha   90.00
_cell.angle_beta   90.00
_cell.angle_gamma   90.00
#
_symmetry.space_group_name_H-M   'P 1'
#
loop_
_entity.id
_entity.type
_entity.pdbx_description
1 polymer ?
#
loop_
_entity_poly.entity_id
_entity_poly.type
_entity_poly.pdbx_seq_one_letter_code
_entity_poly.pdbx_strand_id
1 'polypeptide(L)'
;MGVFPDFEGLAGIGDLEEVIGALLTFVLVIAVLMLIVSGIIWAIASSTGNYAAAGKSRTGVLVALGAAILAGGGVAWMNWLIGVGQQL
;
A
#
# COMPACT_ATOMS: atom_id res chain seq x y z
N MET A 1 -7.01 -8.40 -30.52
CA MET A 1 -6.84 -6.93 -30.65
C MET A 1 -6.31 -6.46 -29.31
N GLY A 2 -5.08 -5.98 -29.23
CA GLY A 2 -4.44 -5.69 -27.94
C GLY A 2 -5.09 -4.49 -27.25
N VAL A 3 -5.68 -4.70 -26.08
CA VAL A 3 -6.10 -3.60 -25.21
C VAL A 3 -4.83 -3.11 -24.51
N PHE A 4 -4.19 -2.12 -25.12
CA PHE A 4 -3.14 -1.33 -24.49
C PHE A 4 -3.67 0.09 -24.32
N PRO A 5 -3.46 0.75 -23.17
CA PRO A 5 -3.79 2.15 -23.04
C PRO A 5 -2.94 2.95 -24.05
N ASP A 6 -3.60 3.82 -24.83
CA ASP A 6 -2.91 4.71 -25.75
C ASP A 6 -2.20 5.81 -24.95
N PHE A 7 -0.88 5.66 -24.87
CA PHE A 7 0.02 6.53 -24.15
C PHE A 7 0.75 7.50 -25.09
N GLU A 8 0.52 7.41 -26.40
CA GLU A 8 1.18 8.20 -27.46
C GLU A 8 0.75 9.68 -27.40
N GLY A 9 -0.40 9.99 -26.80
CA GLY A 9 -0.89 11.36 -26.57
C GLY A 9 -0.45 12.02 -25.25
N LEU A 10 0.18 11.29 -24.33
CA LEU A 10 0.55 11.75 -22.99
C LEU A 10 2.07 11.95 -22.89
N ALA A 11 2.55 13.13 -23.27
CA ALA A 11 3.95 13.50 -23.07
C ALA A 11 4.33 13.38 -21.58
N GLY A 12 5.39 12.59 -21.27
CA GLY A 12 5.91 12.42 -19.90
C GLY A 12 5.47 11.16 -19.16
N ILE A 13 4.92 10.15 -19.85
CA ILE A 13 4.48 8.91 -19.19
C ILE A 13 5.60 8.11 -18.53
N GLY A 14 6.79 8.10 -19.11
CA GLY A 14 7.95 7.45 -18.48
C GLY A 14 8.29 8.08 -17.14
N ASP A 15 8.28 9.41 -17.07
CA ASP A 15 8.51 10.14 -15.82
C ASP A 15 7.38 9.89 -14.81
N LEU A 16 6.13 9.79 -15.28
CA LEU A 16 4.98 9.52 -14.42
C LEU A 16 5.02 8.09 -13.85
N GLU A 17 5.40 7.10 -14.64
CA GLU A 17 5.53 5.71 -14.21
C GLU A 17 6.67 5.56 -13.19
N GLU A 18 7.80 6.24 -13.42
CA GLU A 18 8.93 6.28 -12.49
C GLU A 18 8.54 6.95 -11.15
N VAL A 19 7.83 8.08 -11.21
CA VAL A 19 7.33 8.76 -10.00
C VAL A 19 6.30 7.91 -9.24
N ILE A 20 5.38 7.26 -9.94
CA ILE A 20 4.37 6.38 -9.32
C ILE A 20 5.05 5.16 -8.69
N GLY A 21 6.02 4.56 -9.37
CA GLY A 21 6.82 3.45 -8.84
C GLY A 21 7.55 3.86 -7.56
N ALA A 22 8.22 5.01 -7.58
CA ALA A 22 8.89 5.56 -6.40
C ALA A 22 7.90 5.82 -5.24
N LEU A 23 6.74 6.42 -5.53
CA LEU A 23 5.72 6.72 -4.52
C LEU A 23 5.15 5.44 -3.89
N LEU A 24 4.97 4.37 -4.66
CA LEU A 24 4.55 3.06 -4.15
C LEU A 24 5.55 2.50 -3.15
N THR A 25 6.86 2.54 -3.47
CA THR A 25 7.89 2.09 -2.53
C THR A 25 7.89 2.90 -1.24
N PHE A 26 7.70 4.22 -1.34
CA PHE A 26 7.65 5.11 -0.19
C PHE A 26 6.46 4.79 0.72
N VAL A 27 5.27 4.56 0.14
CA VAL A 27 4.07 4.15 0.87
C VAL A 27 4.29 2.82 1.59
N LEU A 28 4.88 1.83 0.92
CA LEU A 28 5.16 0.52 1.53
C LEU A 28 6.17 0.64 2.68
N VAL A 29 7.23 1.41 2.52
CA VAL A 29 8.23 1.65 3.57
C VAL A 29 7.58 2.32 4.79
N ILE A 30 6.77 3.37 4.60
CA ILE A 30 6.06 4.04 5.69
C ILE A 30 5.07 3.10 6.37
N ALA A 31 4.33 2.30 5.60
CA ALA A 31 3.37 1.34 6.16
C ALA A 31 4.08 0.33 7.07
N VAL A 32 5.23 -0.21 6.66
CA VAL A 32 6.03 -1.13 7.46
C VAL A 32 6.57 -0.44 8.72
N LEU A 33 7.12 0.78 8.60
CA LEU A 33 7.62 1.53 9.75
C LEU A 33 6.51 1.79 10.78
N MET A 34 5.32 2.19 10.32
CA MET A 34 4.16 2.39 11.20
C MET A 34 3.69 1.10 11.86
N LEU A 35 3.73 -0.04 11.15
CA LEU A 35 3.39 -1.34 11.72
C LEU A 35 4.37 -1.73 12.84
N ILE A 36 5.68 -1.50 12.65
CA ILE A 36 6.71 -1.74 13.66
C ILE A 36 6.47 -0.87 14.90
N VAL A 37 6.31 0.45 14.72
CA VAL A 37 6.05 1.38 15.84
C VAL A 37 4.80 0.99 16.61
N SER A 38 3.72 0.65 15.89
CA SER A 38 2.47 0.24 16.48
C SER A 38 2.59 -1.08 17.26
N GLY A 39 3.34 -2.06 16.74
CA GLY A 39 3.63 -3.32 17.40
C GLY A 39 4.45 -3.15 18.69
N ILE A 40 5.45 -2.26 18.69
CA ILE A 40 6.24 -1.93 19.89
C ILE A 40 5.36 -1.30 20.96
N ILE A 41 4.53 -0.32 20.60
CA ILE A 41 3.61 0.34 21.54
C ILE A 41 2.61 -0.67 22.10
N TRP A 42 2.12 -1.61 21.28
CA TRP A 42 1.21 -2.66 21.73
C TRP A 42 1.88 -3.62 22.74
N ALA A 43 3.13 -4.03 22.48
CA ALA A 43 3.90 -4.88 23.39
C ALA A 43 4.15 -4.19 24.74
N ILE A 44 4.54 -2.91 24.73
CA ILE A 44 4.78 -2.14 25.95
C ILE A 44 3.46 -1.93 26.69
N ALA A 45 2.41 -1.43 26.03
CA ALA A 45 1.14 -1.11 26.67
C ALA A 45 0.42 -2.34 27.24
N SER A 46 0.55 -3.51 26.61
CA SER A 46 0.02 -4.78 27.13
C SER A 46 0.78 -5.24 28.38
N SER A 47 2.08 -4.97 28.49
CA SER A 47 2.87 -5.28 29.69
C SER A 47 2.61 -4.34 30.86
N THR A 48 2.26 -3.07 30.62
CA THR A 48 2.03 -2.06 31.67
C THR A 48 0.58 -1.99 32.15
N GLY A 49 -0.33 -2.80 31.59
CA GLY A 49 -1.76 -2.78 31.95
C GLY A 49 -2.51 -1.52 31.48
N ASN A 50 -1.95 -0.76 30.53
CA ASN A 50 -2.55 0.48 30.04
C ASN A 50 -3.49 0.23 28.84
N TYR A 51 -4.75 -0.09 29.14
CA TYR A 51 -5.77 -0.47 28.15
C TYR A 51 -6.04 0.58 27.06
N ALA A 52 -5.91 1.89 27.38
CA ALA A 52 -6.12 2.96 26.41
C ALA A 52 -5.02 3.01 25.32
N ALA A 53 -3.77 2.77 25.70
CA ALA A 53 -2.65 2.70 24.75
C ALA A 53 -2.64 1.36 23.99
N ALA A 54 -3.06 0.27 24.62
CA ALA A 54 -3.23 -1.02 23.96
C ALA A 54 -4.36 -0.99 22.90
N GLY A 55 -5.44 -0.23 23.15
CA GLY A 55 -6.52 -0.02 22.18
C GLY A 55 -6.09 0.81 20.97
N LYS A 56 -5.44 1.96 21.19
CA LYS A 56 -4.96 2.84 20.10
C LYS A 56 -3.88 2.18 19.23
N SER A 57 -3.00 1.36 19.83
CA SER A 57 -1.98 0.63 19.08
C SER A 57 -2.61 -0.44 18.17
N ARG A 58 -3.61 -1.21 18.63
CA ARG A 58 -4.31 -2.17 17.75
C ARG A 58 -4.93 -1.50 16.52
N THR A 59 -5.58 -0.35 16.68
CA THR A 59 -6.14 0.40 15.54
C THR A 59 -5.03 0.89 14.60
N GLY A 60 -3.89 1.32 15.13
CA GLY A 60 -2.72 1.70 14.33
C GLY A 60 -2.19 0.55 13.46
N VAL A 61 -2.09 -0.67 14.01
CA VAL A 61 -1.70 -1.87 13.25
C VAL A 61 -2.70 -2.16 12.12
N LEU A 62 -4.01 -2.10 12.42
CA LEU A 62 -5.05 -2.37 11.42
C LEU A 62 -5.04 -1.35 10.28
N VAL A 63 -4.84 -0.06 10.58
CA VAL A 63 -4.74 0.99 9.56
C VAL A 63 -3.47 0.82 8.70
N ALA A 64 -2.32 0.53 9.31
CA ALA A 64 -1.09 0.28 8.58
C ALA A 64 -1.19 -0.96 7.67
N LEU A 65 -1.80 -2.04 8.18
CA LEU A 65 -2.06 -3.25 7.41
C LEU A 65 -3.03 -2.99 6.25
N GLY A 66 -4.11 -2.25 6.51
CA GLY A 66 -5.08 -1.86 5.48
C GLY A 66 -4.44 -1.01 4.37
N ALA A 67 -3.58 -0.06 4.74
CA ALA A 67 -2.84 0.77 3.77
C ALA A 67 -1.88 -0.09 2.92
N ALA A 68 -1.16 -1.03 3.52
CA ALA A 68 -0.27 -1.94 2.79
C ALA A 68 -1.03 -2.84 1.81
N ILE A 69 -2.16 -3.43 2.24
CA ILE A 69 -3.00 -4.29 1.40
C ILE A 69 -3.60 -3.47 0.25
N LEU A 70 -4.04 -2.24 0.49
CA LEU A 70 -4.63 -1.40 -0.55
C LEU A 70 -3.57 -0.97 -1.59
N ALA A 71 -2.37 -0.58 -1.14
CA ALA A 71 -1.27 -0.23 -2.02
C ALA A 71 -0.80 -1.41 -2.89
N GLY A 72 -0.60 -2.60 -2.30
CA GLY A 72 -0.17 -3.78 -3.07
C GLY A 72 -1.29 -4.44 -3.87
N GLY A 73 -2.47 -4.55 -3.27
CA GLY A 73 -3.65 -5.19 -3.87
C GLY A 73 -4.21 -4.41 -5.06
N GLY A 74 -4.14 -3.07 -5.03
CA GLY A 74 -4.53 -2.23 -6.17
C GLY A 74 -3.69 -2.49 -7.42
N VAL A 75 -2.37 -2.62 -7.26
CA VAL A 75 -1.45 -2.94 -8.36
C VAL A 75 -1.71 -4.34 -8.92
N ALA A 76 -1.87 -5.34 -8.05
CA ALA A 76 -2.18 -6.71 -8.46
C ALA A 76 -3.52 -6.81 -9.21
N TRP A 77 -4.54 -6.06 -8.76
CA TRP A 77 -5.85 -6.02 -9.40
C TRP A 77 -5.78 -5.36 -10.79
N MET A 78 -5.10 -4.21 -10.91
CA MET A 78 -4.89 -3.57 -12.22
C MET A 78 -4.20 -4.52 -13.21
N ASN A 79 -3.15 -5.21 -12.78
CA ASN A 79 -2.45 -6.18 -13.63
C ASN A 79 -3.36 -7.33 -14.08
N TRP A 80 -4.24 -7.82 -13.18
CA TRP A 80 -5.23 -8.83 -13.53
C TRP A 80 -6.25 -8.33 -14.56
N LEU A 81 -6.79 -7.12 -14.38
CA LEU A 81 -7.75 -6.51 -15.31
C LEU A 81 -7.16 -6.33 -16.72
N ILE A 82 -5.90 -5.88 -16.81
CA ILE A 82 -5.17 -5.77 -18.08
C ILE A 82 -5.05 -7.15 -18.73
N GLY A 83 -4.68 -8.18 -17.96
CA GLY A 83 -4.59 -9.55 -18.44
C GLY A 83 -5.91 -10.12 -18.96
N VAL A 84 -7.03 -9.84 -18.29
CA VAL A 84 -8.38 -10.22 -18.75
C VAL A 84 -8.73 -9.51 -20.06
N GLY A 85 -8.43 -8.21 -20.18
CA GLY A 85 -8.68 -7.44 -21.40
C GLY A 85 -7.85 -7.89 -22.60
N GLN A 86 -6.68 -8.50 -22.38
CA GLN A 86 -5.86 -9.10 -23.45
C GLN A 86 -6.38 -10.46 -23.93
N GLN A 87 -7.15 -11.18 -23.11
CA GLN A 87 -7.70 -12.50 -23.44
C GLN A 87 -9.03 -12.42 -24.22
N LEU A 88 -9.70 -11.26 -24.18
CA LEU A 88 -10.92 -10.94 -24.94
C LEU A 88 -10.59 -10.33 -26.31
#